data_AF-A0A1Y1L3A2-F1
#
_entry.id   AF-A0A1Y1L3A2-F1
#
_cell.length_a   1.000
_cell.length_b   1.000
_cell.length_c   1.000
_cell.angle_alpha   90.00
_cell.angle_beta   90.00
_cell.angle_gamma   90.00
#
_symmetry.space_group_name_H-M   'P 1'
#
loop_
_entity.id
_entity.type
_entity.pdbx_description
1 polymer ?
#
loop_
_entity_poly.entity_id
_entity_poly.type
_entity_poly.pdbx_seq_one_letter_code
_entity_poly.pdbx_strand_id
1 'polypeptide(L)'
;MMLLPSLLCVLFILTAVESQKAEGGRPKARQAPQSPPSTSDQRMGSSTTRQTTGDVDQQLSRFEVMLVEKVDNVRMDLRGFSRKLQELEWKYSEYEKTLETYQGDVSRIHEQISTPSTQTQPPPPREPPSSGTSSQLEPRVENLAKGVQILIAATRGFTSDVFGLKKNVSLLLNDTRSVLAFAPQLATKQNLNSGLLEVQQRQVQSWSLNTCPKSDTATSNLPRNCREVFAVGQRKSGIYRIHPDPSSKPFMVVCDQETRGGGWTVIHNRYDGSHDFYQNWHEYKHGFGNLGGEFWLGLDYIHQLTGSDVSELLVELQDLDMASKSAYYSAFSVGPETEGFPLKVLGGYSGDAGDSLLYHAGS
;
A
#
# COMPACT_ATOMS: atom_id res chain seq x y z
N MET A 1 19.05 22.48 -10.69
CA MET A 1 19.70 21.28 -11.26
C MET A 1 20.36 20.52 -10.12
N MET A 2 19.63 19.59 -9.51
CA MET A 2 20.16 18.37 -8.92
C MET A 2 18.97 17.42 -8.80
N LEU A 3 19.07 16.37 -9.62
CA LEU A 3 18.19 15.22 -9.68
C LEU A 3 18.32 14.43 -8.37
N LEU A 4 17.20 14.07 -7.75
CA LEU A 4 17.13 12.87 -6.94
C LEU A 4 15.99 12.01 -7.50
N PRO A 5 16.31 10.86 -8.11
CA PRO A 5 15.32 9.93 -8.59
C PRO A 5 14.73 9.17 -7.40
N SER A 6 13.41 9.04 -7.36
CA SER A 6 12.74 7.84 -6.84
C SER A 6 13.13 7.41 -5.41
N LEU A 7 13.01 8.30 -4.42
CA LEU A 7 13.02 7.88 -3.01
C LEU A 7 11.58 7.52 -2.60
N LEU A 8 11.29 6.21 -2.66
CA LEU A 8 10.12 5.59 -2.06
C LEU A 8 10.27 5.63 -0.54
N CYS A 9 9.96 6.79 0.05
CA CYS A 9 9.64 6.88 1.48
C CYS A 9 8.16 6.53 1.63
N VAL A 10 7.85 5.51 2.41
CA VAL A 10 6.49 5.32 2.92
C VAL A 10 6.20 6.54 3.78
N LEU A 11 5.27 7.39 3.37
CA LEU A 11 4.92 8.62 4.09
C LEU A 11 3.43 8.56 4.41
N PHE A 12 3.10 8.12 5.61
CA PHE A 12 1.76 8.31 6.16
C PHE A 12 1.71 9.68 6.79
N ILE A 13 0.84 10.55 6.26
CA ILE A 13 0.49 11.78 6.97
C ILE A 13 -0.91 11.57 7.54
N LEU A 14 -0.96 11.46 8.86
CA LEU A 14 -2.15 11.24 9.65
C LEU A 14 -2.51 12.54 10.34
N THR A 15 -3.79 12.92 10.29
CA THR A 15 -4.31 14.04 11.07
C THR A 15 -5.41 13.56 12.01
N ALA A 16 -5.38 13.97 13.26
CA ALA A 16 -6.48 13.71 14.20
C ALA A 16 -6.93 15.02 14.83
N VAL A 17 -8.22 15.16 15.11
CA VAL A 17 -8.80 16.37 15.69
C VAL A 17 -9.00 16.15 17.19
N GLU A 18 -8.50 17.06 18.02
CA GLU A 18 -8.75 17.03 19.47
C GLU A 18 -10.16 17.58 19.76
N SER A 19 -11.04 16.75 20.34
CA SER A 19 -12.43 17.14 20.62
C SER A 19 -12.53 17.93 21.94
N GLN A 20 -12.70 19.25 21.84
CA GLN A 20 -13.11 20.09 22.97
C GLN A 20 -14.57 19.80 23.33
N LYS A 21 -14.81 19.44 24.60
CA LYS A 21 -16.12 19.08 25.17
C LYS A 21 -16.99 20.35 25.31
N ALA A 22 -18.02 20.51 24.49
CA ALA A 22 -18.93 21.65 24.54
C ALA A 22 -19.91 21.55 25.72
N GLU A 23 -19.85 22.53 26.64
CA GLU A 23 -20.82 22.74 27.72
C GLU A 23 -22.04 23.51 27.18
N GLY A 24 -23.24 23.01 27.48
CA GLY A 24 -24.49 23.41 26.84
C GLY A 24 -25.09 24.74 27.33
N GLY A 25 -25.73 25.46 26.39
CA GLY A 25 -26.58 26.60 26.70
C GLY A 25 -27.54 26.94 25.54
N ARG A 26 -28.85 26.75 25.75
CA ARG A 26 -29.94 27.06 24.80
C ARG A 26 -30.56 28.43 25.11
N PRO A 27 -30.96 29.22 24.10
CA PRO A 27 -32.33 29.76 24.08
C PRO A 27 -32.94 29.81 22.65
N LYS A 28 -34.13 29.23 22.43
CA LYS A 28 -35.49 29.83 22.34
C LYS A 28 -35.80 30.63 21.06
N ALA A 29 -36.85 30.15 20.38
CA ALA A 29 -37.39 30.60 19.10
C ALA A 29 -38.23 31.89 19.17
N ARG A 30 -38.40 32.54 18.00
CA ARG A 30 -39.53 33.44 17.70
C ARG A 30 -39.90 33.37 16.21
N GLN A 31 -41.20 33.22 15.95
CA GLN A 31 -41.87 33.20 14.64
C GLN A 31 -42.78 34.44 14.51
N ALA A 32 -42.94 34.94 13.28
CA ALA A 32 -44.18 35.45 12.63
C ALA A 32 -43.82 36.35 11.42
N PRO A 33 -44.75 36.67 10.47
CA PRO A 33 -45.75 35.83 9.79
C PRO A 33 -45.69 35.94 8.24
N GLN A 34 -46.50 35.14 7.55
CA GLN A 34 -46.63 35.02 6.09
C GLN A 34 -47.69 35.94 5.47
N SER A 35 -47.57 36.24 4.17
CA SER A 35 -48.68 36.47 3.22
C SER A 35 -48.26 36.15 1.75
N PRO A 36 -49.22 35.87 0.83
CA PRO A 36 -49.04 35.00 -0.36
C PRO A 36 -49.31 35.73 -1.72
N PRO A 37 -49.63 35.04 -2.85
CA PRO A 37 -48.74 34.32 -3.75
C PRO A 37 -48.77 34.87 -5.21
N SER A 38 -47.82 34.46 -6.07
CA SER A 38 -48.00 34.54 -7.53
C SER A 38 -47.41 33.32 -8.24
N THR A 39 -48.24 32.74 -9.08
CA THR A 39 -48.06 31.61 -9.99
C THR A 39 -47.17 31.92 -11.20
N SER A 40 -46.34 30.96 -11.60
CA SER A 40 -46.30 30.47 -12.98
C SER A 40 -45.38 29.25 -13.12
N ASP A 41 -45.95 28.18 -13.66
CA ASP A 41 -45.31 26.95 -14.10
C ASP A 41 -44.20 27.20 -15.12
N GLN A 42 -43.13 26.41 -15.06
CA GLN A 42 -42.57 25.79 -16.26
C GLN A 42 -41.88 24.47 -15.95
N ARG A 43 -42.48 23.43 -16.53
CA ARG A 43 -42.12 22.01 -16.50
C ARG A 43 -40.99 21.79 -17.52
N MET A 44 -39.77 21.51 -17.06
CA MET A 44 -38.70 20.96 -17.88
C MET A 44 -38.17 19.70 -17.20
N GLY A 45 -38.53 18.55 -17.74
CA GLY A 45 -38.11 17.24 -17.27
C GLY A 45 -37.77 16.34 -18.44
N SER A 46 -36.82 15.45 -18.18
CA SER A 46 -36.42 14.26 -18.95
C SER A 46 -35.63 14.45 -20.25
N SER A 47 -34.37 14.84 -20.13
CA SER A 47 -33.34 14.51 -21.14
C SER A 47 -31.96 14.23 -20.53
N THR A 48 -31.62 14.83 -19.39
CA THR A 48 -30.29 14.70 -18.78
C THR A 48 -30.00 13.34 -18.11
N THR A 49 -31.01 12.66 -17.57
CA THR A 49 -30.80 11.42 -16.77
C THR A 49 -30.46 10.17 -17.59
N ARG A 50 -30.78 10.15 -18.89
CA ARG A 50 -30.44 9.05 -19.81
C ARG A 50 -28.99 9.11 -20.32
N GLN A 51 -28.42 10.31 -20.41
CA GLN A 51 -27.02 10.49 -20.83
C GLN A 51 -26.04 10.09 -19.74
N THR A 52 -26.36 10.36 -18.46
CA THR A 52 -25.48 10.03 -17.33
C THR A 52 -25.46 8.54 -16.99
N THR A 53 -26.53 7.80 -17.25
CA THR A 53 -26.57 6.34 -17.02
C THR A 53 -25.73 5.58 -18.04
N GLY A 54 -25.75 5.98 -19.32
CA GLY A 54 -24.91 5.35 -20.35
C GLY A 54 -23.41 5.56 -20.14
N ASP A 55 -23.02 6.72 -19.60
CA ASP A 55 -21.63 7.06 -19.29
C ASP A 55 -21.07 6.20 -18.14
N VAL A 56 -21.84 6.04 -17.06
CA VAL A 56 -21.49 5.15 -15.92
C VAL A 56 -21.40 3.69 -16.36
N ASP A 57 -22.30 3.24 -17.23
CA ASP A 57 -22.34 1.87 -17.74
C ASP A 57 -21.12 1.55 -18.63
N GLN A 58 -20.65 2.56 -19.38
CA GLN A 58 -19.44 2.47 -20.19
C GLN A 58 -18.17 2.51 -19.33
N GLN A 59 -18.14 3.36 -18.30
CA GLN A 59 -17.03 3.44 -17.32
C GLN A 59 -16.86 2.12 -16.56
N LEU A 60 -17.95 1.52 -16.11
CA LEU A 60 -17.92 0.26 -15.38
C LEU A 60 -17.46 -0.90 -16.26
N SER A 61 -17.95 -0.99 -17.49
CA SER A 61 -17.51 -2.01 -18.46
C SER A 61 -16.01 -1.88 -18.77
N ARG A 62 -15.49 -0.64 -18.88
CA ARG A 62 -14.06 -0.38 -19.06
C ARG A 62 -13.24 -0.79 -17.83
N PHE A 63 -13.77 -0.52 -16.64
CA PHE A 63 -13.12 -0.89 -15.39
C PHE A 63 -13.04 -2.42 -15.21
N GLU A 64 -14.12 -3.15 -15.51
CA GLU A 64 -14.15 -4.62 -15.48
C GLU A 64 -13.08 -5.22 -16.41
N VAL A 65 -13.03 -4.74 -17.66
CA VAL A 65 -12.03 -5.20 -18.64
C VAL A 65 -10.62 -4.88 -18.17
N MET A 66 -10.38 -3.66 -17.68
CA MET A 66 -9.07 -3.25 -17.16
C MET A 66 -8.63 -4.09 -15.95
N LEU A 67 -9.56 -4.42 -15.06
CA LEU A 67 -9.26 -5.21 -13.87
C LEU A 67 -8.91 -6.66 -14.25
N VAL A 68 -9.68 -7.29 -15.14
CA VAL A 68 -9.40 -8.64 -15.66
C VAL A 68 -8.04 -8.66 -16.38
N GLU A 69 -7.77 -7.67 -17.23
CA GLU A 69 -6.51 -7.57 -17.96
C GLU A 69 -5.30 -7.42 -17.02
N LYS A 70 -5.39 -6.53 -16.02
CA LYS A 70 -4.31 -6.35 -15.03
C LYS A 70 -4.06 -7.61 -14.22
N VAL A 71 -5.12 -8.30 -13.79
CA VAL A 71 -4.99 -9.55 -13.02
C VAL A 71 -4.40 -10.68 -13.87
N ASP A 72 -4.78 -10.77 -15.16
CA ASP A 72 -4.18 -11.74 -16.08
C ASP A 72 -2.71 -11.44 -16.40
N ASN A 73 -2.34 -10.15 -16.51
CA ASN A 73 -0.94 -9.74 -16.66
C ASN A 73 -0.10 -10.19 -15.45
N VAL A 74 -0.55 -9.91 -14.23
CA VAL A 74 0.11 -10.37 -12.99
C VAL A 74 0.23 -11.91 -12.98
N ARG A 75 -0.82 -12.62 -13.40
CA ARG A 75 -0.80 -14.08 -13.49
C ARG A 75 0.21 -14.59 -14.52
N MET A 76 0.33 -13.92 -15.68
CA MET A 76 1.32 -14.27 -16.70
C MET A 76 2.74 -14.05 -16.20
N ASP A 77 2.98 -12.95 -15.48
CA ASP A 77 4.28 -12.64 -14.88
C ASP A 77 4.66 -13.66 -13.82
N LEU A 78 3.75 -14.00 -12.89
CA LEU A 78 3.97 -15.04 -11.88
C LEU A 78 4.27 -16.40 -12.51
N ARG A 79 3.58 -16.77 -13.60
CA ARG A 79 3.90 -17.98 -14.38
C ARG A 79 5.28 -17.89 -15.03
N GLY A 80 5.66 -16.70 -15.52
CA GLY A 80 7.00 -16.42 -16.04
C GLY A 80 8.10 -16.60 -14.99
N PHE A 81 7.91 -16.03 -13.81
CA PHE A 81 8.82 -16.21 -12.67
C PHE A 81 8.90 -17.67 -12.24
N SER A 82 7.77 -18.37 -12.15
CA SER A 82 7.75 -19.81 -11.81
C SER A 82 8.57 -20.65 -12.80
N ARG A 83 8.48 -20.39 -14.11
CA ARG A 83 9.32 -21.07 -15.12
C ARG A 83 10.81 -20.77 -14.94
N LYS A 84 11.17 -19.50 -14.72
CA LYS A 84 12.57 -19.10 -14.50
C LYS A 84 13.15 -19.76 -13.24
N LEU A 85 12.36 -19.85 -12.15
CA LEU A 85 12.78 -20.54 -10.92
C LEU A 85 13.01 -22.04 -11.16
N GLN A 86 12.17 -22.69 -11.97
CA GLN A 86 12.35 -24.10 -12.34
C GLN A 86 13.61 -24.31 -13.17
N GLU A 87 13.94 -23.38 -14.06
CA GLU A 87 15.17 -23.40 -14.85
C GLU A 87 16.41 -23.20 -13.96
N LEU A 88 16.34 -22.25 -13.01
CA LEU A 88 17.39 -22.03 -12.02
C LEU A 88 17.63 -23.28 -11.18
N GLU A 89 16.57 -23.90 -10.64
CA GLU A 89 16.66 -25.15 -9.86
C GLU A 89 17.44 -26.26 -10.60
N TRP A 90 17.14 -26.44 -11.90
CA TRP A 90 17.86 -27.41 -12.72
C TRP A 90 19.34 -27.05 -12.91
N LYS A 91 19.64 -25.78 -13.20
CA LYS A 91 21.02 -25.28 -13.33
C LYS A 91 21.81 -25.47 -12.03
N TYR A 92 21.22 -25.18 -10.86
CA TYR A 92 21.90 -25.39 -9.57
C TYR A 92 22.16 -26.85 -9.25
N SER A 93 21.25 -27.76 -9.63
CA SER A 93 21.49 -29.20 -9.49
C SER A 93 22.68 -29.68 -10.33
N GLU A 94 22.91 -29.08 -11.50
CA GLU A 94 24.08 -29.36 -12.34
C GLU A 94 25.38 -28.85 -11.71
N TYR A 95 25.36 -27.63 -11.14
CA TYR A 95 26.49 -27.08 -10.41
C TYR A 95 26.86 -27.90 -9.18
N GLU A 96 25.87 -28.35 -8.40
CA GLU A 96 26.11 -29.16 -7.19
C GLU A 96 26.81 -30.48 -7.53
N LYS A 97 26.35 -31.20 -8.56
CA LYS A 97 27.00 -32.45 -9.02
C LYS A 97 28.45 -32.23 -9.46
N THR A 98 28.71 -31.10 -10.11
CA THR A 98 30.06 -30.74 -10.56
C THR A 98 30.97 -30.46 -9.36
N LEU A 99 30.46 -29.75 -8.37
CA LEU A 99 31.15 -29.45 -7.11
C LEU A 99 31.46 -30.70 -6.28
N GLU A 100 30.53 -31.65 -6.20
CA GLU A 100 30.74 -32.95 -5.55
C GLU A 100 31.82 -33.76 -6.26
N THR A 101 31.86 -33.71 -7.60
CA THR A 101 32.91 -34.35 -8.41
C THR A 101 34.28 -33.74 -8.08
N TYR A 102 34.39 -32.41 -8.07
CA TYR A 102 35.63 -31.72 -7.68
C TYR A 102 36.05 -32.04 -6.24
N GLN A 103 35.11 -32.13 -5.30
CA GLN A 103 35.41 -32.53 -3.93
C GLN A 103 35.99 -33.96 -3.87
N GLY A 104 35.43 -34.88 -4.64
CA GLY A 104 35.93 -36.25 -4.77
C GLY A 104 37.35 -36.30 -5.34
N ASP A 105 37.63 -35.53 -6.39
CA ASP A 105 38.95 -35.46 -7.00
C ASP A 105 39.99 -34.83 -6.07
N VAL A 106 39.65 -33.75 -5.36
CA VAL A 106 40.55 -33.15 -4.34
C VAL A 106 40.84 -34.14 -3.21
N SER A 107 39.85 -34.93 -2.79
CA SER A 107 40.04 -35.95 -1.75
C SER A 107 40.99 -37.07 -2.21
N ARG A 108 40.86 -37.53 -3.46
CA ARG A 108 41.76 -38.53 -4.06
C ARG A 108 43.20 -38.02 -4.17
N ILE A 109 43.38 -36.77 -4.60
CA ILE A 109 44.70 -36.13 -4.69
C ILE A 109 45.32 -36.02 -3.29
N HIS A 110 44.52 -35.65 -2.29
CA HIS A 110 44.99 -35.57 -0.90
C HIS A 110 45.44 -36.93 -0.35
N GLU A 111 44.72 -38.01 -0.66
CA GLU A 111 45.07 -39.39 -0.26
C GLU A 111 46.35 -39.89 -0.95
N GLN A 112 46.56 -39.55 -2.23
CA GLN A 112 47.79 -39.86 -2.96
C GLN A 112 49.02 -39.14 -2.42
N ILE A 113 48.85 -37.92 -1.88
CA ILE A 113 49.95 -37.14 -1.30
C ILE A 113 50.24 -37.59 0.14
N SER A 114 49.23 -38.04 0.88
CA SER A 114 49.34 -38.41 2.31
C SER A 114 49.82 -39.85 2.55
N THR A 115 49.86 -40.70 1.53
CA THR A 115 50.26 -42.12 1.67
C THR A 115 51.79 -42.26 1.61
N PRO A 116 52.47 -42.71 2.69
CA PRO A 116 53.89 -43.05 2.62
C PRO A 116 54.02 -44.33 1.79
N SER A 117 54.86 -44.32 0.76
CA SER A 117 55.26 -45.49 0.00
C SER A 117 55.97 -46.50 0.92
N THR A 118 55.20 -47.35 1.59
CA THR A 118 55.73 -48.48 2.37
C THR A 118 56.03 -49.61 1.40
N GLN A 119 57.14 -49.49 0.67
CA GLN A 119 57.75 -50.64 0.00
C GLN A 119 58.64 -51.38 1.00
N THR A 120 58.20 -52.56 1.40
CA THR A 120 58.99 -53.54 2.16
C THR A 120 60.10 -54.10 1.26
N GLN A 121 61.31 -53.53 1.30
CA GLN A 121 62.55 -54.19 0.89
C GLN A 121 63.70 -53.81 1.85
N PRO A 122 64.64 -54.74 2.18
CA PRO A 122 65.78 -54.47 3.05
C PRO A 122 66.83 -53.56 2.36
N PRO A 123 67.65 -52.79 3.11
CA PRO A 123 68.28 -51.59 2.57
C PRO A 123 69.65 -51.85 1.90
N PRO A 124 69.97 -51.17 0.78
CA PRO A 124 71.34 -50.85 0.38
C PRO A 124 71.70 -49.39 0.75
N PRO A 125 73.01 -49.02 0.74
CA PRO A 125 73.50 -47.90 1.53
C PRO A 125 73.31 -46.51 0.90
N ARG A 126 72.85 -45.59 1.77
CA ARG A 126 72.90 -44.11 1.79
C ARG A 126 73.32 -43.36 0.51
N GLU A 127 72.35 -42.64 -0.03
CA GLU A 127 72.52 -41.35 -0.71
C GLU A 127 71.72 -40.24 0.04
N PRO A 128 72.10 -38.95 -0.05
CA PRO A 128 71.57 -37.89 0.79
C PRO A 128 70.13 -37.49 0.42
N PRO A 129 69.34 -36.92 1.35
CA PRO A 129 67.91 -36.71 1.16
C PRO A 129 67.63 -35.50 0.25
N SER A 130 66.90 -35.71 -0.83
CA SER A 130 66.21 -34.65 -1.58
C SER A 130 64.84 -34.35 -0.94
N SER A 131 64.85 -33.77 0.25
CA SER A 131 63.64 -33.22 0.88
C SER A 131 63.36 -31.83 0.31
N GLY A 132 62.24 -31.62 -0.40
CA GLY A 132 61.89 -30.25 -0.80
C GLY A 132 60.51 -29.98 -1.41
N THR A 133 59.82 -30.94 -2.01
CA THR A 133 58.61 -30.61 -2.80
C THR A 133 57.28 -31.07 -2.18
N SER A 134 57.26 -32.12 -1.35
CA SER A 134 56.02 -32.64 -0.76
C SER A 134 55.45 -31.75 0.36
N SER A 135 56.32 -31.13 1.18
CA SER A 135 55.92 -30.35 2.36
C SER A 135 55.24 -29.01 2.02
N GLN A 136 55.36 -28.53 0.78
CA GLN A 136 54.74 -27.27 0.33
C GLN A 136 53.39 -27.50 -0.39
N LEU A 137 53.12 -28.73 -0.84
CA LEU A 137 51.92 -29.06 -1.63
C LEU A 137 50.72 -29.41 -0.75
N GLU A 138 50.94 -30.11 0.37
CA GLU A 138 49.91 -30.46 1.35
C GLU A 138 49.06 -29.27 1.83
N PRO A 139 49.63 -28.14 2.31
CA PRO A 139 48.84 -27.01 2.79
C PRO A 139 48.02 -26.33 1.67
N ARG A 140 48.46 -26.43 0.40
CA ARG A 140 47.73 -25.88 -0.74
C ARG A 140 46.54 -26.73 -1.11
N VAL A 141 46.68 -28.06 -1.06
CA VAL A 141 45.58 -29.02 -1.30
C VAL A 141 44.55 -28.94 -0.18
N GLU A 142 44.99 -28.77 1.08
CA GLU A 142 44.08 -28.58 2.21
C GLU A 142 43.27 -27.27 2.10
N ASN A 143 43.92 -26.16 1.73
CA ASN A 143 43.23 -24.90 1.49
C ASN A 143 42.23 -24.98 0.32
N LEU A 144 42.58 -25.72 -0.74
CA LEU A 144 41.67 -25.99 -1.85
C LEU A 144 40.45 -26.80 -1.39
N ALA A 145 40.66 -27.85 -0.58
CA ALA A 145 39.58 -28.66 -0.02
C ALA A 145 38.61 -27.83 0.84
N LYS A 146 39.14 -26.93 1.68
CA LYS A 146 38.35 -25.99 2.48
C LYS A 146 37.57 -25.01 1.58
N GLY A 147 38.19 -24.51 0.51
CA GLY A 147 37.52 -23.64 -0.47
C GLY A 147 36.35 -24.32 -1.17
N VAL A 148 36.53 -25.57 -1.60
CA VAL A 148 35.47 -26.38 -2.22
C VAL A 148 34.32 -26.65 -1.24
N GLN A 149 34.61 -26.95 0.03
CA GLN A 149 33.61 -27.10 1.09
C GLN A 149 32.77 -25.84 1.31
N ILE A 150 33.39 -24.66 1.35
CA ILE A 150 32.68 -23.38 1.48
C ILE A 150 31.75 -23.16 0.28
N LEU A 151 32.22 -23.47 -0.93
CA LEU A 151 31.43 -23.30 -2.14
C LEU A 151 30.19 -24.22 -2.14
N ILE A 152 30.34 -25.48 -1.71
CA ILE A 152 29.21 -26.42 -1.52
C ILE A 152 28.20 -25.89 -0.50
N ALA A 153 28.68 -25.39 0.65
CA ALA A 153 27.80 -24.84 1.68
C ALA A 153 27.02 -23.62 1.18
N ALA A 154 27.68 -22.72 0.44
CA ALA A 154 27.04 -21.57 -0.19
C ALA A 154 26.00 -21.97 -1.24
N THR A 155 26.31 -22.96 -2.09
CA THR A 155 25.37 -23.49 -3.08
C THR A 155 24.13 -24.09 -2.43
N ARG A 156 24.30 -24.84 -1.32
CA ARG A 156 23.17 -25.41 -0.57
C ARG A 156 22.28 -24.34 0.09
N GLY A 157 22.89 -23.29 0.64
CA GLY A 157 22.16 -22.13 1.16
C GLY A 157 21.31 -21.47 0.07
N PHE A 158 21.90 -21.23 -1.10
CA PHE A 158 21.19 -20.66 -2.24
C PHE A 158 20.03 -21.56 -2.73
N THR A 159 20.22 -22.88 -2.76
CA THR A 159 19.15 -23.83 -3.12
C THR A 159 17.97 -23.75 -2.15
N SER A 160 18.23 -23.57 -0.85
CA SER A 160 17.18 -23.37 0.16
C SER A 160 16.39 -22.08 -0.10
N ASP A 161 17.07 -20.98 -0.44
CA ASP A 161 16.43 -19.70 -0.74
C ASP A 161 15.56 -19.77 -2.01
N VAL A 162 16.05 -20.43 -3.06
CA VAL A 162 15.28 -20.68 -4.30
C VAL A 162 14.04 -21.52 -4.02
N PHE A 163 14.15 -22.53 -3.15
CA PHE A 163 13.01 -23.36 -2.75
C PHE A 163 11.97 -22.54 -1.96
N GLY A 164 12.42 -21.68 -1.04
CA GLY A 164 11.57 -20.73 -0.33
C GLY A 164 10.85 -19.78 -1.27
N LEU A 165 11.57 -19.21 -2.24
CA LEU A 165 11.00 -18.32 -3.25
C LEU A 165 9.98 -19.04 -4.15
N LYS A 166 10.25 -20.29 -4.55
CA LYS A 166 9.31 -21.15 -5.29
C LYS A 166 8.01 -21.35 -4.52
N LYS A 167 8.09 -21.62 -3.22
CA LYS A 167 6.91 -21.75 -2.34
C LYS A 167 6.09 -20.46 -2.29
N ASN A 168 6.75 -19.31 -2.13
CA ASN A 168 6.07 -18.02 -2.11
C ASN A 168 5.37 -17.71 -3.44
N VAL A 169 6.02 -17.99 -4.57
CA VAL A 169 5.41 -17.84 -5.90
C VAL A 169 4.21 -18.78 -6.08
N SER A 170 4.29 -20.02 -5.59
CA SER A 170 3.15 -20.95 -5.62
C SER A 170 1.97 -20.48 -4.76
N LEU A 171 2.23 -19.89 -3.59
CA LEU A 171 1.19 -19.28 -2.75
C LEU A 171 0.54 -18.09 -3.47
N LEU A 172 1.35 -17.17 -4.01
CA LEU A 172 0.85 -16.03 -4.79
C LEU A 172 0.02 -16.47 -6.01
N LEU A 173 0.41 -17.54 -6.70
CA LEU A 173 -0.37 -18.11 -7.80
C LEU A 173 -1.73 -18.66 -7.34
N ASN A 174 -1.80 -19.24 -6.14
CA ASN A 174 -3.04 -19.74 -5.55
C ASN A 174 -3.95 -18.61 -5.06
N ASP A 175 -3.36 -17.57 -4.47
CA ASP A 175 -4.08 -16.36 -4.03
C ASP A 175 -4.63 -15.60 -5.24
N THR A 176 -3.80 -15.40 -6.28
CA THR A 176 -4.23 -14.79 -7.55
C THR A 176 -5.36 -15.59 -8.21
N ARG A 177 -5.30 -16.93 -8.15
CA ARG A 177 -6.39 -17.80 -8.65
C ARG A 177 -7.68 -17.62 -7.84
N SER A 178 -7.57 -17.46 -6.53
CA SER A 178 -8.71 -17.23 -5.64
C SER A 178 -9.35 -15.88 -5.95
N VAL A 179 -8.54 -14.82 -6.10
CA VAL A 179 -9.01 -13.48 -6.51
C VAL A 179 -9.72 -13.51 -7.87
N LEU A 180 -9.15 -14.22 -8.87
CA LEU A 180 -9.81 -14.44 -10.17
C LEU A 180 -11.15 -15.18 -10.06
N ALA A 181 -11.30 -16.08 -9.08
CA ALA A 181 -12.57 -16.79 -8.83
C ALA A 181 -13.64 -15.88 -8.21
N PHE A 182 -13.24 -14.84 -7.48
CA PHE A 182 -14.14 -13.81 -6.92
C PHE A 182 -14.38 -12.63 -7.87
N ALA A 183 -13.58 -12.45 -8.92
CA ALA A 183 -13.76 -11.39 -9.92
C ALA A 183 -15.19 -11.29 -10.49
N PRO A 184 -15.90 -12.38 -10.84
CA PRO A 184 -17.30 -12.29 -11.31
C PRO A 184 -18.32 -11.91 -10.22
N GLN A 185 -17.92 -11.94 -8.93
CA GLN A 185 -18.78 -11.60 -7.78
C GLN A 185 -18.57 -10.17 -7.28
N LEU A 186 -17.50 -9.49 -7.69
CA LEU A 186 -17.40 -8.03 -7.57
C LEU A 186 -18.59 -7.39 -8.32
N ALA A 187 -18.92 -6.13 -8.03
CA ALA A 187 -20.09 -5.45 -8.59
C ALA A 187 -20.02 -5.39 -10.12
N THR A 188 -20.48 -6.45 -10.78
CA THR A 188 -20.49 -6.56 -12.23
C THR A 188 -21.70 -5.81 -12.78
N LYS A 189 -21.60 -5.37 -14.03
CA LYS A 189 -22.72 -4.85 -14.81
C LYS A 189 -23.96 -5.75 -14.70
N GLN A 190 -23.76 -7.06 -14.61
CA GLN A 190 -24.83 -8.04 -14.44
C GLN A 190 -25.47 -7.99 -13.04
N ASN A 191 -24.68 -7.82 -11.97
CA ASN A 191 -25.17 -7.68 -10.59
C ASN A 191 -25.86 -6.33 -10.35
N LEU A 192 -25.41 -5.27 -11.02
CA LEU A 192 -26.07 -3.97 -10.97
C LEU A 192 -27.33 -3.94 -11.83
N ASN A 193 -27.33 -4.61 -12.99
CA ASN A 193 -28.53 -4.73 -13.82
C ASN A 193 -29.59 -5.62 -13.17
N SER A 194 -29.21 -6.74 -12.53
CA SER A 194 -30.15 -7.57 -11.77
C SER A 194 -30.69 -6.83 -10.55
N GLY A 195 -29.84 -6.11 -9.80
CA GLY A 195 -30.28 -5.24 -8.70
C GLY A 195 -31.16 -4.08 -9.15
N LEU A 196 -30.89 -3.47 -10.31
CA LEU A 196 -31.72 -2.43 -10.91
C LEU A 196 -33.05 -2.98 -11.41
N LEU A 197 -33.06 -4.17 -12.03
CA LEU A 197 -34.27 -4.89 -12.43
C LEU A 197 -35.11 -5.27 -11.20
N GLU A 198 -34.51 -5.69 -10.09
CA GLU A 198 -35.20 -5.96 -8.82
C GLU A 198 -35.79 -4.69 -8.20
N VAL A 199 -35.08 -3.56 -8.26
CA VAL A 199 -35.59 -2.24 -7.83
C VAL A 199 -36.74 -1.77 -8.74
N GLN A 200 -36.69 -2.11 -10.03
CA GLN A 200 -37.70 -1.75 -11.01
C GLN A 200 -38.92 -2.69 -11.00
N GLN A 201 -38.76 -3.95 -10.53
CA GLN A 201 -39.83 -4.94 -10.35
C GLN A 201 -40.51 -4.89 -8.99
N ARG A 202 -39.95 -4.20 -7.99
CA ARG A 202 -40.76 -3.76 -6.84
C ARG A 202 -41.81 -2.80 -7.36
N GLN A 203 -43.02 -3.32 -7.58
CA GLN A 203 -44.19 -2.54 -7.94
C GLN A 203 -44.23 -1.26 -7.11
N VAL A 204 -44.12 -0.13 -7.78
CA VAL A 204 -44.70 1.12 -7.29
C VAL A 204 -46.21 0.88 -7.27
N GLN A 205 -46.72 0.29 -6.19
CA GLN A 205 -48.14 0.42 -5.90
C GLN A 205 -48.40 1.91 -5.74
N SER A 206 -49.35 2.42 -6.53
CA SER A 206 -49.73 3.81 -6.54
C SER A 206 -50.24 4.19 -5.14
N TRP A 207 -49.38 4.82 -4.35
CA TRP A 207 -49.84 5.63 -3.25
C TRP A 207 -50.11 7.01 -3.84
N SER A 208 -51.38 7.40 -3.76
CA SER A 208 -51.81 8.75 -4.10
C SER A 208 -50.93 9.76 -3.35
N LEU A 209 -50.60 10.87 -4.03
CA LEU A 209 -49.99 12.05 -3.43
C LEU A 209 -50.76 12.46 -2.17
N ASN A 210 -50.27 12.02 -1.01
CA ASN A 210 -50.49 12.64 0.28
C ASN A 210 -49.30 12.24 1.16
N THR A 211 -48.42 13.24 1.36
CA THR A 211 -47.30 13.27 2.29
C THR A 211 -46.29 12.12 2.16
N CYS A 212 -45.34 12.29 1.25
CA CYS A 212 -43.97 11.83 1.55
C CYS A 212 -43.52 12.58 2.81
N PRO A 213 -43.10 11.91 3.91
CA PRO A 213 -42.26 12.61 4.86
C PRO A 213 -41.01 12.96 4.06
N LYS A 214 -40.76 14.26 3.88
CA LYS A 214 -39.45 14.69 3.44
C LYS A 214 -38.48 14.08 4.45
N SER A 215 -37.75 13.05 4.04
CA SER A 215 -36.52 12.73 4.73
C SER A 215 -35.51 13.80 4.33
N ASP A 216 -35.76 15.02 4.81
CA ASP A 216 -34.78 16.09 4.93
C ASP A 216 -33.86 15.78 6.15
N THR A 217 -33.60 14.50 6.45
CA THR A 217 -32.88 14.07 7.67
C THR A 217 -31.79 13.02 7.44
N ALA A 218 -31.31 12.85 6.20
CA ALA A 218 -30.13 12.01 5.91
C ALA A 218 -28.83 12.79 5.65
N THR A 219 -28.84 14.12 5.84
CA THR A 219 -27.63 14.96 5.91
C THR A 219 -27.26 15.34 7.36
N SER A 220 -28.06 14.93 8.34
CA SER A 220 -27.97 15.43 9.72
C SER A 220 -26.90 14.76 10.60
N ASN A 221 -26.33 13.60 10.26
CA ASN A 221 -25.43 12.88 11.18
C ASN A 221 -24.31 12.09 10.46
N LEU A 222 -23.62 12.68 9.48
CA LEU A 222 -22.34 12.10 9.06
C LEU A 222 -21.24 12.57 10.03
N PRO A 223 -20.29 11.69 10.40
CA PRO A 223 -19.17 12.09 11.23
C PRO A 223 -18.32 13.12 10.50
N ARG A 224 -17.81 14.11 11.22
CA ARG A 224 -16.98 15.19 10.65
C ARG A 224 -15.56 14.73 10.32
N ASN A 225 -15.06 13.74 11.04
CA ASN A 225 -13.69 13.23 10.89
C ASN A 225 -13.59 11.77 11.38
N CYS A 226 -12.42 11.15 11.21
CA CYS A 226 -12.18 9.78 11.63
C CYS A 226 -12.21 9.58 13.15
N ARG A 227 -12.01 10.64 13.94
CA ARG A 227 -12.14 10.61 15.40
C ARG A 227 -13.59 10.42 15.82
N GLU A 228 -14.53 11.08 15.17
CA GLU A 228 -15.95 10.85 15.39
C GLU A 228 -16.37 9.44 14.93
N VAL A 229 -15.84 8.96 13.80
CA VAL A 229 -16.03 7.55 13.36
C VAL A 229 -15.59 6.57 14.46
N PHE A 230 -14.42 6.81 15.07
CA PHE A 230 -13.91 6.01 16.17
C PHE A 230 -14.78 6.06 17.43
N ALA A 231 -15.25 7.27 17.79
CA ALA A 231 -16.08 7.51 18.97
C ALA A 231 -17.43 6.79 18.89
N VAL A 232 -17.99 6.62 17.69
CA VAL A 232 -19.24 5.86 17.44
C VAL A 232 -19.00 4.34 17.48
N GLY A 233 -17.77 3.89 17.73
CA GLY A 233 -17.42 2.49 17.96
C GLY A 233 -16.86 1.75 16.73
N GLN A 234 -16.59 2.46 15.63
CA GLN A 234 -15.93 1.86 14.47
C GLN A 234 -14.42 1.77 14.72
N ARG A 235 -13.93 0.55 14.99
CA ARG A 235 -12.54 0.29 15.40
C ARG A 235 -11.65 -0.30 14.31
N LYS A 236 -12.20 -0.57 13.12
CA LYS A 236 -11.43 -1.13 12.00
C LYS A 236 -10.92 -0.02 11.11
N SER A 237 -9.64 -0.07 10.74
CA SER A 237 -9.11 0.82 9.72
C SER A 237 -9.75 0.54 8.36
N GLY A 238 -9.96 1.58 7.54
CA GLY A 238 -10.63 1.44 6.26
C GLY A 238 -11.13 2.77 5.68
N ILE A 239 -11.87 2.68 4.58
CA ILE A 239 -12.40 3.86 3.89
C ILE A 239 -13.78 4.21 4.46
N TYR A 240 -13.96 5.45 4.93
CA TYR A 240 -15.19 5.96 5.52
C TYR A 240 -15.65 7.24 4.85
N ARG A 241 -16.94 7.52 4.93
CA ARG A 241 -17.55 8.76 4.43
C ARG A 241 -17.71 9.75 5.58
N ILE A 242 -17.18 10.96 5.41
CA ILE A 242 -17.22 12.03 6.41
C ILE A 242 -17.82 13.31 5.83
N HIS A 243 -18.27 14.22 6.70
CA HIS A 243 -18.84 15.51 6.33
C HIS A 243 -18.33 16.61 7.29
N PRO A 244 -17.09 17.11 7.09
CA PRO A 244 -16.49 18.08 8.01
C PRO A 244 -17.25 19.42 8.05
N ASP A 245 -17.63 19.94 6.88
CA ASP A 245 -18.32 21.22 6.72
C ASP A 245 -19.76 20.99 6.20
N PRO A 246 -20.81 21.36 6.97
CA PRO A 246 -22.21 21.23 6.54
C PRO A 246 -22.58 21.96 5.26
N SER A 247 -21.78 22.95 4.84
CA SER A 247 -21.98 23.73 3.62
C SER A 247 -21.36 23.08 2.38
N SER A 248 -20.50 22.09 2.56
CA SER A 248 -19.80 21.38 1.47
C SER A 248 -20.42 20.00 1.20
N LYS A 249 -19.84 19.24 0.26
CA LYS A 249 -20.30 17.87 -0.03
C LYS A 249 -19.49 16.89 0.82
N PRO A 250 -20.13 15.85 1.40
CA PRO A 250 -19.41 14.77 2.06
C PRO A 250 -18.47 14.03 1.10
N PHE A 251 -17.31 13.61 1.60
CA PHE A 251 -16.28 12.91 0.82
C PHE A 251 -15.75 11.67 1.56
N MET A 252 -14.98 10.85 0.86
CA MET A 252 -14.40 9.60 1.39
C MET A 252 -12.97 9.85 1.88
N VAL A 253 -12.60 9.23 2.99
CA VAL A 253 -11.25 9.26 3.56
C VAL A 253 -10.84 7.88 4.05
N VAL A 254 -9.53 7.65 4.20
CA VAL A 254 -9.05 6.50 4.97
C VAL A 254 -8.97 6.90 6.44
N CYS A 255 -9.62 6.11 7.29
CA CYS A 255 -9.45 6.20 8.73
C CYS A 255 -8.52 5.09 9.21
N ASP A 256 -7.47 5.48 9.91
CA ASP A 256 -6.68 4.58 10.74
C ASP A 256 -7.23 4.60 12.17
N GLN A 257 -7.78 3.46 12.57
CA GLN A 257 -8.45 3.27 13.86
C GLN A 257 -7.61 2.44 14.84
N GLU A 258 -6.37 2.10 14.49
CA GLU A 258 -5.52 1.20 15.25
C GLU A 258 -4.26 1.93 15.76
N THR A 259 -3.62 2.73 14.91
CA THR A 259 -2.37 3.42 15.23
C THR A 259 -2.56 4.46 16.33
N ARG A 260 -1.69 4.42 17.35
CA ARG A 260 -1.65 5.36 18.49
C ARG A 260 -3.02 5.66 19.13
N GLY A 261 -3.90 4.65 19.22
CA GLY A 261 -5.22 4.81 19.84
C GLY A 261 -6.33 5.27 18.90
N GLY A 262 -6.06 5.33 17.59
CA GLY A 262 -7.05 5.46 16.52
C GLY A 262 -7.72 6.83 16.39
N GLY A 263 -8.49 6.98 15.32
CA GLY A 263 -9.21 8.20 14.97
C GLY A 263 -8.46 9.10 13.99
N TRP A 264 -7.44 8.57 13.32
CA TRP A 264 -6.61 9.30 12.38
C TRP A 264 -7.24 9.32 10.99
N THR A 265 -7.26 10.49 10.36
CA THR A 265 -7.57 10.66 8.95
C THR A 265 -6.26 10.69 8.17
N VAL A 266 -6.07 9.71 7.29
CA VAL A 266 -4.91 9.64 6.40
C VAL A 266 -5.11 10.64 5.26
N ILE A 267 -4.19 11.61 5.12
CA ILE A 267 -4.25 12.65 4.08
C ILE A 267 -3.26 12.39 2.93
N HIS A 268 -2.25 11.57 3.16
CA HIS A 268 -1.26 11.15 2.18
C HIS A 268 -0.74 9.76 2.52
N ASN A 269 -0.58 8.90 1.50
CA ASN A 269 -0.05 7.55 1.64
C ASN A 269 0.83 7.16 0.45
N ARG A 270 2.03 6.64 0.72
CA ARG A 270 3.01 6.12 -0.26
C ARG A 270 3.55 4.81 0.23
N TYR A 271 3.80 3.85 -0.66
CA TYR A 271 4.49 2.61 -0.30
C TYR A 271 5.06 1.81 -1.49
N ASP A 272 4.53 1.95 -2.71
CA ASP A 272 4.94 1.13 -3.86
C ASP A 272 5.30 1.92 -5.13
N GLY A 273 5.01 3.22 -5.17
CA GLY A 273 5.28 4.07 -6.33
C GLY A 273 4.35 3.80 -7.50
N SER A 274 3.20 3.15 -7.26
CA SER A 274 2.19 2.84 -8.27
C SER A 274 1.49 4.08 -8.82
N HIS A 275 1.56 5.22 -8.12
CA HIS A 275 0.97 6.47 -8.55
C HIS A 275 2.01 7.57 -8.72
N ASP A 276 1.84 8.39 -9.77
CA ASP A 276 2.69 9.55 -10.02
C ASP A 276 2.27 10.73 -9.15
N PHE A 277 3.22 11.28 -8.39
CA PHE A 277 3.02 12.46 -7.54
C PHE A 277 3.61 13.73 -8.17
N TYR A 278 4.23 13.64 -9.36
CA TYR A 278 4.61 14.81 -10.14
C TYR A 278 3.41 15.38 -10.90
N GLN A 279 2.45 15.89 -10.11
CA GLN A 279 1.16 16.36 -10.62
C GLN A 279 1.06 17.88 -10.66
N ASN A 280 0.10 18.38 -11.43
CA ASN A 280 -0.17 19.81 -11.54
C ASN A 280 -0.98 20.34 -10.33
N TRP A 281 -1.14 21.66 -10.25
CA TRP A 281 -1.88 22.33 -9.16
C TRP A 281 -3.32 21.82 -9.00
N HIS A 282 -4.03 21.59 -10.11
CA HIS A 282 -5.42 21.14 -10.07
C HIS A 282 -5.56 19.78 -9.37
N GLU A 283 -4.65 18.85 -9.65
CA GLU A 283 -4.61 17.54 -9.00
C GLU A 283 -4.26 17.67 -7.50
N TYR A 284 -3.27 18.48 -7.13
CA TYR A 284 -2.94 18.71 -5.72
C TYR A 284 -4.08 19.38 -4.94
N LYS A 285 -4.85 20.24 -5.60
CA LYS A 285 -6.03 20.87 -5.02
C LYS A 285 -7.14 19.86 -4.73
N HIS A 286 -7.51 19.05 -5.74
CA HIS A 286 -8.68 18.17 -5.66
C HIS A 286 -8.39 16.74 -5.21
N GLY A 287 -7.12 16.36 -5.09
CA GLY A 287 -6.69 15.01 -4.73
C GLY A 287 -6.54 14.07 -5.91
N PHE A 288 -5.72 13.04 -5.75
CA PHE A 288 -5.42 12.04 -6.77
C PHE A 288 -5.00 10.71 -6.13
N GLY A 289 -4.95 9.65 -6.95
CA GLY A 289 -4.60 8.30 -6.51
C GLY A 289 -5.81 7.47 -6.07
N ASN A 290 -5.56 6.45 -5.24
CA ASN A 290 -6.57 5.50 -4.77
C ASN A 290 -6.53 5.42 -3.24
N LEU A 291 -7.66 5.66 -2.58
CA LEU A 291 -7.78 5.53 -1.11
C LEU A 291 -7.49 4.11 -0.59
N GLY A 292 -7.55 3.08 -1.45
CA GLY A 292 -7.11 1.72 -1.13
C GLY A 292 -5.63 1.44 -1.41
N GLY A 293 -4.85 2.45 -1.84
CA GLY A 293 -3.45 2.35 -2.23
C GLY A 293 -2.71 3.67 -1.97
N GLU A 294 -1.88 4.12 -2.92
CA GLU A 294 -1.21 5.42 -2.83
C GLU A 294 -2.15 6.55 -3.24
N PHE A 295 -2.18 7.63 -2.46
CA PHE A 295 -3.01 8.79 -2.76
C PHE A 295 -2.53 10.07 -2.08
N TRP A 296 -3.02 11.18 -2.63
CA TRP A 296 -3.06 12.49 -2.01
C TRP A 296 -4.52 12.90 -1.85
N LEU A 297 -4.94 13.24 -0.62
CA LEU A 297 -6.35 13.50 -0.35
C LEU A 297 -6.86 14.72 -1.12
N GLY A 298 -6.05 15.77 -1.23
CA GLY A 298 -6.40 17.05 -1.86
C GLY A 298 -6.39 18.22 -0.87
N LEU A 299 -5.79 19.34 -1.26
CA LEU A 299 -5.66 20.53 -0.41
C LEU A 299 -7.01 21.12 0.01
N ASP A 300 -8.02 21.08 -0.87
CA ASP A 300 -9.38 21.55 -0.52
C ASP A 300 -9.96 20.76 0.66
N TYR A 301 -9.75 19.45 0.68
CA TYR A 301 -10.25 18.58 1.73
C TYR A 301 -9.41 18.68 3.01
N ILE A 302 -8.09 18.79 2.89
CA ILE A 302 -7.19 18.99 4.03
C ILE A 302 -7.48 20.33 4.73
N HIS A 303 -7.70 21.39 3.95
CA HIS A 303 -8.13 22.69 4.47
C HIS A 303 -9.47 22.58 5.20
N GLN A 304 -10.47 21.91 4.60
CA GLN A 304 -11.77 21.69 5.26
C GLN A 304 -11.64 20.91 6.58
N LEU A 305 -10.76 19.90 6.64
CA LEU A 305 -10.53 19.09 7.83
C LEU A 305 -9.83 19.86 8.95
N THR A 306 -8.92 20.77 8.61
CA THR A 306 -8.03 21.45 9.56
C THR A 306 -8.41 22.91 9.83
N GLY A 307 -9.38 23.45 9.10
CA GLY A 307 -9.80 24.84 9.20
C GLY A 307 -10.75 25.14 10.37
N SER A 308 -11.47 24.13 10.88
CA SER A 308 -12.50 24.33 11.91
C SER A 308 -12.04 23.98 13.33
N ASP A 309 -11.21 22.95 13.47
CA ASP A 309 -10.77 22.42 14.76
C ASP A 309 -9.24 22.26 14.77
N VAL A 310 -8.64 22.19 15.96
CA VAL A 310 -7.20 21.94 16.11
C VAL A 310 -6.92 20.49 15.77
N SER A 311 -6.20 20.27 14.67
CA SER A 311 -5.73 18.96 14.25
C SER A 311 -4.29 18.74 14.66
N GLU A 312 -3.95 17.57 15.20
CA GLU A 312 -2.58 17.08 15.34
C GLU A 312 -2.11 16.41 14.04
N LEU A 313 -0.80 16.33 13.83
CA LEU A 313 -0.17 15.70 12.67
C LEU A 313 0.77 14.59 13.13
N LEU A 314 0.62 13.42 12.57
CA LEU A 314 1.55 12.31 12.72
C LEU A 314 2.08 11.93 11.34
N VAL A 315 3.39 11.93 11.22
CA VAL A 315 4.13 11.53 10.04
C VAL A 315 4.85 10.23 10.36
N GLU A 316 4.51 9.14 9.67
CA GLU A 316 5.22 7.86 9.79
C GLU A 316 6.02 7.59 8.53
N LEU A 317 7.29 7.24 8.74
CA LEU A 317 8.29 6.99 7.74
C LEU A 317 8.78 5.56 7.88
N GLN A 318 8.90 4.83 6.77
CA GLN A 318 9.57 3.55 6.73
C GLN A 318 10.66 3.56 5.66
N ASP A 319 11.86 3.12 6.02
CA ASP A 319 12.96 2.96 5.07
C ASP A 319 12.95 1.59 4.39
N LEU A 320 13.88 1.40 3.45
CA LEU A 320 14.02 0.16 2.67
C LEU A 320 14.45 -1.04 3.54
N ASP A 321 15.07 -0.78 4.69
CA ASP A 321 15.46 -1.79 5.67
C ASP A 321 14.33 -2.08 6.68
N MET A 322 13.12 -1.59 6.38
CA MET A 322 11.90 -1.67 7.19
C MET A 322 11.97 -0.93 8.54
N ALA A 323 13.01 -0.12 8.78
CA ALA A 323 13.09 0.69 9.99
C ALA A 323 12.07 1.82 9.90
N SER A 324 11.24 1.92 10.94
CA SER A 324 10.17 2.91 11.03
C SER A 324 10.58 4.06 11.95
N LYS A 325 10.29 5.29 11.54
CA LYS A 325 10.46 6.51 12.33
C LYS A 325 9.20 7.35 12.28
N SER A 326 9.02 8.21 13.27
CA SER A 326 7.84 9.06 13.39
C SER A 326 8.19 10.50 13.73
N ALA A 327 7.39 11.43 13.21
CA ALA A 327 7.36 12.83 13.59
C ALA A 327 5.92 13.22 13.94
N TYR A 328 5.71 13.75 15.13
CA TYR A 328 4.42 14.19 15.62
C TYR A 328 4.45 15.70 15.89
N TYR A 329 3.39 16.40 15.49
CA TYR A 329 3.17 17.82 15.76
C TYR A 329 1.83 18.00 16.46
N SER A 330 1.83 18.76 17.55
CA SER A 330 0.64 18.98 18.38
C SER A 330 -0.47 19.81 17.71
N ALA A 331 -0.16 20.47 16.59
CA ALA A 331 -1.11 21.27 15.83
C ALA A 331 -0.70 21.28 14.34
N PHE A 332 -1.68 21.35 13.46
CA PHE A 332 -1.53 21.34 12.02
C PHE A 332 -2.76 21.97 11.37
N SER A 333 -2.54 22.99 10.56
CA SER A 333 -3.59 23.50 9.69
C SER A 333 -3.05 24.05 8.38
N VAL A 334 -3.86 23.89 7.34
CA VAL A 334 -3.60 24.40 6.00
C VAL A 334 -4.51 25.60 5.76
N GLY A 335 -3.96 26.69 5.25
CA GLY A 335 -4.70 27.92 4.94
C GLY A 335 -5.62 27.77 3.72
N PRO A 336 -6.41 28.80 3.40
CA PRO A 336 -7.31 28.78 2.25
C PRO A 336 -6.55 28.89 0.92
N GLU A 337 -7.22 28.53 -0.18
CA GLU A 337 -6.67 28.67 -1.54
C GLU A 337 -6.25 30.10 -1.88
N THR A 338 -6.97 31.12 -1.36
CA THR A 338 -6.65 32.54 -1.59
C THR A 338 -5.26 32.94 -1.10
N GLU A 339 -4.71 32.20 -0.14
CA GLU A 339 -3.35 32.37 0.39
C GLU A 339 -2.36 31.35 -0.21
N GLY A 340 -2.82 30.45 -1.10
CA GLY A 340 -2.00 29.41 -1.71
C GLY A 340 -1.90 28.11 -0.89
N PHE A 341 -2.86 27.84 0.01
CA PHE A 341 -2.82 26.71 0.95
C PHE A 341 -1.55 26.65 1.82
N PRO A 342 -1.16 27.74 2.50
CA PRO A 342 0.07 27.73 3.28
C PRO A 342 -0.05 26.78 4.48
N LEU A 343 1.08 26.24 4.95
CA LEU A 343 1.14 25.53 6.24
C LEU A 343 0.96 26.55 7.39
N LYS A 344 -0.29 26.88 7.69
CA LYS A 344 -0.67 28.04 8.51
C LYS A 344 -0.35 27.86 10.00
N VAL A 345 -0.56 26.66 10.51
CA VAL A 345 -0.24 26.30 11.90
C VAL A 345 0.56 25.00 11.89
N LEU A 346 1.69 25.01 12.60
CA LEU A 346 2.46 23.81 12.92
C LEU A 346 2.84 23.88 14.41
N GLY A 347 2.40 22.88 15.18
CA GLY A 347 2.57 22.81 16.62
C GLY A 347 3.95 22.33 17.06
N GLY A 348 4.07 22.01 18.34
CA GLY A 348 5.32 21.50 18.91
C GLY A 348 5.66 20.12 18.37
N TYR A 349 6.92 19.93 17.99
CA TYR A 349 7.46 18.67 17.48
C TYR A 349 7.78 17.67 18.59
N SER A 350 7.53 16.39 18.33
CA SER A 350 8.10 15.26 19.07
C SER A 350 8.25 14.05 18.15
N GLY A 351 9.29 13.24 18.33
CA GLY A 351 9.52 12.07 17.49
C GLY A 351 10.99 11.72 17.33
N ASP A 352 11.26 10.71 16.52
CA ASP A 352 12.59 10.14 16.26
C ASP A 352 13.02 10.27 14.78
N ALA A 353 12.16 10.83 13.93
CA ALA A 353 12.45 11.12 12.52
C ALA A 353 13.30 12.39 12.27
N GLY A 354 13.44 13.27 13.27
CA GLY A 354 13.91 14.64 13.09
C GLY A 354 12.81 15.61 12.65
N ASP A 355 13.01 16.91 12.91
CA ASP A 355 12.05 17.97 12.58
C ASP A 355 12.43 18.67 11.26
N SER A 356 12.04 18.05 10.14
CA SER A 356 12.28 18.59 8.80
C SER A 356 11.12 19.43 8.27
N LEU A 357 9.95 19.42 8.93
CA LEU A 357 8.77 20.14 8.44
C LEU A 357 8.73 21.59 8.95
N LEU A 358 9.41 21.90 10.05
CA LEU A 358 9.45 23.23 10.64
C LEU A 358 9.86 24.33 9.66
N TYR A 359 10.81 24.06 8.76
CA TYR A 359 11.25 25.04 7.75
C TYR A 359 10.15 25.40 6.73
N HIS A 360 9.12 24.57 6.60
CA HIS A 360 7.99 24.79 5.72
C HIS A 360 6.81 25.51 6.39
N ALA A 361 6.89 25.79 7.70
CA ALA A 361 5.83 26.50 8.41
C ALA A 361 5.64 27.92 7.83
N GLY A 362 4.40 28.26 7.48
CA GLY A 362 4.01 29.53 6.87
C GLY A 362 4.33 29.67 5.38
N SER A 363 4.85 28.62 4.74
CA SER A 363 5.14 28.59 3.29
C SER A 363 3.94 28.13 2.47
#